data_AF-A0A0F7Q2G0-F1
#
_entry.id   AF-A0A0F7Q2G0-F1
#
_cell.length_a   1.000
_cell.length_b   1.000
_cell.length_c   1.000
_cell.angle_alpha   90.00
_cell.angle_beta   90.00
_cell.angle_gamma   90.00
#
_symmetry.space_group_name_H-M   'P 1'
#
loop_
_entity.id
_entity.type
_entity.pdbx_description
1 polymer ?
#
loop_
_entity_poly.entity_id
_entity_poly.type
_entity_poly.pdbx_seq_one_letter_code
_entity_poly.pdbx_strand_id
1 'polypeptide(L)'
;MVADANVTIARDKALKSQITKLLTSIQNKAVSDTPLDDREKGFISSTTVPVFKYLIDPQMLGVSSSVVYQLTDYIGYDIMLQYIQELLQQARAMIATGNYPQTVLDSVLENLNQAQQQIAVFQGQVKVQQDALLVVDRQMSYMRQQLSARMLSRYQNNYHFGGSTL
;
A
#
# COMPACT_ATOMS: atom_id res chain seq x y z
N MET A 1 -15.38 20.67 31.03
CA MET A 1 -14.34 19.61 30.94
C MET A 1 -14.88 18.52 30.05
N VAL A 2 -14.31 18.31 28.86
CA VAL A 2 -14.57 17.09 28.09
C VAL A 2 -13.81 16.00 28.83
N ALA A 3 -14.50 14.98 29.34
CA ALA A 3 -13.83 13.86 29.96
C ALA A 3 -12.97 13.18 28.88
N ASP A 4 -11.67 13.04 29.13
CA ASP A 4 -10.79 12.17 28.34
C ASP A 4 -11.36 10.76 28.39
N ALA A 5 -12.15 10.39 27.39
CA ALA A 5 -12.56 9.03 27.21
C ALA A 5 -11.33 8.26 26.77
N ASN A 6 -10.86 7.34 27.61
CA ASN A 6 -9.80 6.41 27.22
C ASN A 6 -10.32 5.50 26.10
N VAL A 7 -10.10 5.90 24.85
CA VAL A 7 -10.42 5.10 23.68
C VAL A 7 -9.35 4.01 23.55
N THR A 8 -9.68 2.81 24.00
CA THR A 8 -8.81 1.64 23.81
C THR A 8 -9.16 0.97 22.50
N ILE A 9 -8.27 1.07 21.51
CA ILE A 9 -8.40 0.32 20.25
C ILE A 9 -7.76 -1.04 20.45
N ALA A 10 -8.56 -2.11 20.37
CA ALA A 10 -8.03 -3.47 20.40
C ALA A 10 -7.06 -3.69 19.23
N ARG A 11 -5.94 -4.40 19.47
CA ARG A 11 -4.86 -4.58 18.49
C ARG A 11 -5.37 -5.15 17.15
N ASP A 12 -6.36 -6.03 17.19
CA ASP A 12 -6.95 -6.67 16.02
C ASP A 12 -7.87 -5.76 15.20
N LYS A 13 -8.26 -4.62 15.78
CA LYS A 13 -9.05 -3.54 15.17
C LYS A 13 -8.17 -2.37 14.70
N ALA A 14 -6.88 -2.35 15.04
CA ALA A 14 -5.96 -1.33 14.55
C ALA A 14 -5.85 -1.39 13.02
N LEU A 15 -5.68 -0.23 12.37
CA LEU A 15 -5.64 -0.12 10.91
C LEU A 15 -4.64 -1.10 10.29
N LYS A 16 -3.41 -1.13 10.83
CA LYS A 16 -2.36 -2.07 10.38
C LYS A 16 -2.85 -3.52 10.41
N SER A 17 -3.51 -3.94 11.48
CA SER A 17 -4.04 -5.31 11.59
C SER A 17 -5.15 -5.59 10.58
N GLN A 18 -6.02 -4.60 10.31
CA GLN A 18 -7.07 -4.74 9.31
C GLN A 18 -6.50 -4.85 7.89
N ILE A 19 -5.50 -4.02 7.56
CA ILE A 19 -4.79 -4.07 6.27
C ILE A 19 -4.09 -5.41 6.10
N THR A 20 -3.36 -5.88 7.11
CA THR A 20 -2.70 -7.20 7.05
C THR A 20 -3.71 -8.32 6.78
N LYS A 21 -4.86 -8.31 7.47
CA LYS A 21 -5.91 -9.33 7.25
C LYS A 21 -6.46 -9.29 5.83
N LEU A 22 -6.71 -8.09 5.27
CA LEU A 22 -7.19 -7.94 3.89
C LEU A 22 -6.15 -8.42 2.89
N LEU A 23 -4.88 -8.03 3.04
CA LEU A 23 -3.79 -8.47 2.18
C LEU A 23 -3.62 -9.99 2.22
N THR A 24 -3.65 -10.61 3.40
CA THR A 24 -3.60 -12.08 3.53
C THR A 24 -4.81 -12.76 2.90
N SER A 25 -6.01 -12.19 3.06
CA SER A 25 -7.23 -12.74 2.44
C SER A 25 -7.15 -12.69 0.91
N ILE A 26 -6.78 -11.53 0.34
CA ILE A 26 -6.59 -11.34 -1.10
C ILE A 26 -5.50 -12.29 -1.63
N GLN A 27 -4.40 -12.43 -0.89
CA GLN A 27 -3.31 -13.34 -1.25
C GLN A 27 -3.80 -14.78 -1.35
N ASN A 28 -4.51 -15.27 -0.33
CA ASN A 28 -5.02 -16.64 -0.29
C ASN A 28 -6.01 -16.89 -1.43
N LYS A 29 -6.93 -15.94 -1.67
CA LYS A 29 -7.92 -16.03 -2.74
C LYS A 29 -7.30 -16.01 -4.13
N ALA A 30 -6.22 -15.24 -4.32
CA ALA A 30 -5.47 -15.24 -5.58
C ALA A 30 -4.78 -16.60 -5.85
N VAL A 31 -4.33 -17.31 -4.82
CA VAL A 31 -3.73 -18.65 -4.94
C VAL A 31 -4.79 -19.71 -5.19
N SER A 32 -5.92 -19.63 -4.50
CA SER A 32 -7.01 -20.60 -4.60
C SER A 32 -8.02 -20.29 -5.70
N ASP A 33 -7.72 -19.34 -6.59
CA ASP A 33 -8.60 -18.86 -7.67
C ASP A 33 -10.04 -18.57 -7.20
N THR A 34 -10.14 -17.93 -6.04
CA THR A 34 -11.41 -17.61 -5.39
C THR A 34 -11.77 -16.14 -5.62
N PRO A 35 -13.04 -15.81 -5.94
CA PRO A 35 -13.45 -14.43 -6.15
C PRO A 35 -13.26 -13.53 -4.92
N LEU A 36 -12.85 -12.27 -5.18
CA LEU A 36 -12.80 -11.25 -4.14
C LEU A 36 -14.20 -10.81 -3.70
N ASP A 37 -14.34 -10.51 -2.41
CA ASP A 37 -15.52 -9.86 -1.87
C ASP A 37 -15.49 -8.34 -2.07
N ASP A 38 -16.60 -7.67 -1.78
CA ASP A 38 -16.73 -6.24 -2.03
C ASP A 38 -15.83 -5.39 -1.12
N ARG A 39 -15.49 -5.90 0.07
CA ARG A 39 -14.58 -5.20 0.98
C ARG A 39 -13.16 -5.24 0.45
N GLU A 40 -12.72 -6.36 -0.08
CA GLU A 40 -11.41 -6.52 -0.71
C GLU A 40 -11.29 -5.69 -1.99
N LYS A 41 -12.34 -5.67 -2.83
CA LYS A 41 -12.39 -4.80 -4.03
C LYS A 41 -12.32 -3.32 -3.64
N GLY A 42 -13.11 -2.91 -2.65
CA GLY A 42 -13.10 -1.55 -2.12
C GLY A 42 -11.74 -1.15 -1.59
N PHE A 43 -11.09 -2.05 -0.84
CA PHE A 43 -9.73 -1.84 -0.35
C PHE A 43 -8.72 -1.62 -1.48
N ILE A 44 -8.74 -2.44 -2.53
CA ILE A 44 -7.85 -2.27 -3.68
C ILE A 44 -8.10 -0.93 -4.38
N SER A 45 -9.36 -0.48 -4.46
CA SER A 45 -9.68 0.83 -5.04
C SER A 45 -9.31 2.03 -4.15
N SER A 46 -9.12 1.80 -2.85
CA SER A 46 -8.82 2.84 -1.86
C SER A 46 -7.34 3.17 -1.73
N THR A 47 -6.48 2.50 -2.50
CA THR A 47 -5.04 2.72 -2.48
C THR A 47 -4.50 2.83 -3.89
N THR A 48 -3.49 3.68 -4.07
CA THR A 48 -2.78 3.80 -5.35
C THR A 48 -1.76 2.67 -5.56
N VAL A 49 -1.51 1.87 -4.52
CA VAL A 49 -0.56 0.77 -4.54
C VAL A 49 -1.12 -0.39 -5.38
N PRO A 50 -0.40 -0.90 -6.40
CA PRO A 50 -0.85 -2.02 -7.20
C PRO A 50 -0.75 -3.34 -6.41
N VAL A 51 -1.73 -3.57 -5.51
CA VAL A 51 -1.76 -4.68 -4.54
C VAL A 51 -1.49 -6.04 -5.19
N PHE A 52 -2.15 -6.33 -6.32
CA PHE A 52 -1.98 -7.61 -7.01
C PHE A 52 -0.56 -7.87 -7.50
N LYS A 53 0.10 -6.85 -8.09
CA LYS A 53 1.47 -6.97 -8.60
C LYS A 53 2.40 -7.43 -7.48
N TYR A 54 2.26 -6.87 -6.29
CA TYR A 54 3.16 -7.18 -5.18
C TYR A 54 2.78 -8.41 -4.35
N LEU A 55 1.57 -8.96 -4.48
CA LEU A 55 1.16 -10.19 -3.81
C LEU A 55 1.40 -11.45 -4.66
N ILE A 56 1.31 -11.34 -5.99
CA ILE A 56 1.38 -12.48 -6.91
C ILE A 56 2.82 -12.70 -7.42
N ASP A 57 3.54 -11.63 -7.77
CA ASP A 57 4.90 -11.72 -8.33
C ASP A 57 5.89 -12.45 -7.39
N PRO A 58 5.93 -12.19 -6.07
CA PRO A 58 6.86 -12.89 -5.18
C PRO A 58 6.59 -14.39 -5.08
N GLN A 59 5.32 -14.81 -5.16
CA GLN A 59 4.94 -16.22 -5.07
C GLN A 59 5.37 -17.01 -6.31
N MET A 60 5.22 -16.41 -7.50
CA MET A 60 5.74 -16.97 -8.75
C MET A 60 7.27 -17.13 -8.72
N LEU A 61 7.96 -16.34 -7.89
CA LEU A 61 9.42 -16.33 -7.74
C LEU A 61 9.92 -17.11 -6.52
N GLY A 62 9.04 -17.70 -5.71
CA GLY A 62 9.39 -18.41 -4.48
C GLY A 62 9.95 -17.52 -3.36
N VAL A 63 9.69 -16.20 -3.40
CA VAL A 63 10.15 -15.23 -2.39
C VAL A 63 9.07 -15.06 -1.32
N SER A 64 9.47 -15.28 -0.06
CA SER A 64 8.59 -15.36 1.12
C SER A 64 7.87 -14.04 1.48
N SER A 65 6.75 -14.19 2.20
CA SER A 65 5.75 -13.21 2.66
C SER A 65 6.23 -11.95 3.42
N SER A 66 7.53 -11.67 3.51
CA SER A 66 8.06 -10.44 4.14
C SER A 66 7.63 -9.17 3.39
N VAL A 67 7.32 -9.29 2.09
CA VAL A 67 6.75 -8.20 1.27
C VAL A 67 5.39 -7.74 1.81
N VAL A 68 4.58 -8.64 2.38
CA VAL A 68 3.23 -8.30 2.88
C VAL A 68 3.29 -7.28 4.03
N TYR A 69 4.27 -7.38 4.91
CA TYR A 69 4.42 -6.44 6.03
C TYR A 69 4.87 -5.05 5.56
N GLN A 70 5.81 -4.99 4.61
CA GLN A 70 6.25 -3.72 4.03
C GLN A 70 5.13 -3.05 3.23
N LEU A 71 4.34 -3.82 2.49
CA LEU A 71 3.12 -3.33 1.83
C LEU A 71 2.06 -2.87 2.82
N THR A 72 1.90 -3.56 3.95
CA THR A 72 0.92 -3.18 4.99
C THR A 72 1.22 -1.78 5.51
N ASP A 73 2.48 -1.51 5.88
CA ASP A 73 2.87 -0.20 6.40
C ASP A 73 2.70 0.88 5.32
N TYR A 74 3.11 0.58 4.09
CA TYR A 74 3.02 1.52 2.99
C TYR A 74 1.58 1.87 2.60
N ILE A 75 0.71 0.87 2.44
CA ILE A 75 -0.73 1.07 2.16
C ILE A 75 -1.41 1.77 3.35
N GLY A 76 -1.00 1.46 4.58
CA GLY A 76 -1.46 2.16 5.77
C GLY A 76 -1.17 3.65 5.72
N TYR A 77 0.05 4.03 5.32
CA TYR A 77 0.42 5.43 5.15
C TYR A 77 -0.34 6.11 4.01
N ASP A 78 -0.52 5.45 2.86
CA ASP A 78 -1.27 5.96 1.72
C ASP A 78 -2.72 6.31 2.11
N ILE A 79 -3.43 5.35 2.74
CA ILE A 79 -4.82 5.53 3.18
C ILE A 79 -4.92 6.62 4.27
N MET A 80 -4.01 6.62 5.25
CA MET A 80 -4.02 7.65 6.30
C MET A 80 -3.77 9.04 5.72
N LEU A 81 -2.81 9.17 4.81
CA LEU A 81 -2.49 10.44 4.16
C LEU A 81 -3.67 10.98 3.38
N GLN A 82 -4.29 10.13 2.55
CA GLN A 82 -5.48 10.51 1.81
C GLN A 82 -6.60 10.97 2.75
N TYR A 83 -6.86 10.20 3.82
CA TYR A 83 -7.91 10.55 4.79
C TYR A 83 -7.65 11.88 5.49
N ILE A 84 -6.41 12.14 5.95
CA ILE A 84 -6.07 13.40 6.62
C ILE A 84 -6.18 14.58 5.63
N GLN A 85 -5.80 14.39 4.37
CA GLN A 85 -5.96 15.42 3.34
C GLN A 85 -7.44 15.75 3.09
N GLU A 86 -8.29 14.73 3.01
CA GLU A 86 -9.75 14.91 2.86
C GLU A 86 -10.33 15.66 4.07
N LEU A 87 -9.93 15.31 5.29
CA LEU A 87 -10.35 16.01 6.51
C LEU A 87 -9.93 17.49 6.50
N LEU A 88 -8.69 17.80 6.09
CA LEU A 88 -8.23 19.19 5.98
C LEU A 88 -9.01 19.97 4.93
N GLN A 89 -9.33 19.35 3.80
CA GLN A 89 -10.11 19.98 2.75
C GLN A 89 -11.54 20.28 3.22
N GLN A 90 -12.17 19.33 3.93
CA GLN A 90 -13.48 19.52 4.54
C GLN A 90 -13.45 20.62 5.62
N ALA A 91 -12.42 20.64 6.48
CA ALA A 91 -12.25 21.69 7.49
C ALA A 91 -12.16 23.08 6.85
N ARG A 92 -11.36 23.24 5.79
CA ARG A 92 -11.27 24.50 5.04
C ARG A 92 -12.61 24.91 4.42
N ALA A 93 -13.37 23.97 3.85
CA ALA A 93 -14.68 24.24 3.28
C ALA A 93 -15.71 24.70 4.33
N MET A 94 -15.69 24.10 5.53
CA MET A 94 -16.54 24.52 6.64
C MET A 94 -16.18 25.91 7.17
N ILE A 95 -14.90 26.26 7.19
CA ILE A 95 -14.43 27.60 7.60
C ILE A 95 -14.87 28.65 6.58
N ALA A 96 -14.77 28.34 5.29
CA ALA A 96 -15.15 29.27 4.22
C ALA A 96 -16.65 29.62 4.22
N THR A 97 -17.49 28.75 4.78
CA THR A 97 -18.95 28.93 4.80
C THR A 97 -19.49 29.34 6.17
N GLY A 98 -18.72 29.17 7.24
CA GLY A 98 -19.15 29.47 8.60
C GLY A 98 -18.87 30.90 9.03
N ASN A 99 -19.82 31.48 9.79
CA ASN A 99 -19.71 32.84 10.31
C ASN A 99 -18.98 32.84 11.66
N TYR A 100 -17.66 32.63 11.64
CA TYR A 100 -16.83 32.54 12.84
C TYR A 100 -16.19 33.90 13.21
N PRO A 101 -15.91 34.14 14.51
CA PRO A 101 -15.14 35.32 14.93
C PRO A 101 -13.74 35.34 14.29
N GLN A 102 -13.24 36.52 13.92
CA GLN A 102 -11.98 36.67 13.19
C GLN A 102 -10.77 36.05 13.92
N THR A 103 -10.70 36.22 15.24
CA THR A 103 -9.61 35.64 16.05
C THR A 103 -9.60 34.11 16.04
N VAL A 104 -10.77 33.49 15.94
CA VAL A 104 -10.92 32.03 15.82
C VAL A 104 -10.53 31.59 14.42
N LEU A 105 -10.96 32.33 13.39
CA LEU A 105 -10.58 32.07 12.00
C LEU A 105 -9.06 32.08 11.82
N ASP A 106 -8.39 33.13 12.30
CA ASP A 106 -6.95 33.28 12.14
C ASP A 106 -6.20 32.12 12.83
N SER A 107 -6.60 31.77 14.06
CA SER A 107 -6.01 30.65 14.81
C SER A 107 -6.23 29.30 14.11
N VAL A 108 -7.43 29.04 13.59
CA VAL A 108 -7.73 27.78 12.90
C VAL A 108 -6.99 27.70 11.56
N LEU A 109 -6.96 28.78 10.78
CA LEU A 109 -6.22 28.82 9.51
C LEU A 109 -4.72 28.61 9.71
N GLU A 110 -4.14 29.20 10.76
CA GLU A 110 -2.74 28.96 11.13
C GLU A 110 -2.50 27.47 11.46
N ASN A 111 -3.33 26.87 12.30
CA ASN A 111 -3.25 25.44 12.63
C ASN A 111 -3.40 24.54 11.39
N LEU A 112 -4.31 24.87 10.47
CA LEU A 112 -4.49 24.12 9.22
C LEU A 112 -3.29 24.26 8.28
N ASN A 113 -2.64 25.43 8.24
CA ASN A 113 -1.41 25.62 7.47
C ASN A 113 -0.24 24.85 8.07
N GLN A 114 -0.10 24.84 9.40
CA GLN A 114 0.91 24.03 10.09
C GLN A 114 0.68 22.54 9.86
N ALA A 115 -0.57 22.06 9.95
CA ALA A 115 -0.92 20.67 9.66
C ALA A 115 -0.55 20.29 8.21
N GLN A 116 -0.82 21.17 7.24
CA GLN A 116 -0.46 20.94 5.85
C GLN A 116 1.06 20.84 5.64
N GLN A 117 1.85 21.67 6.32
CA GLN A 117 3.32 21.59 6.27
C GLN A 117 3.83 20.26 6.86
N GLN A 118 3.29 19.84 8.01
CA GLN A 118 3.64 18.56 8.63
C GLN A 118 3.30 17.37 7.72
N ILE A 119 2.14 17.41 7.05
CA ILE A 119 1.75 16.39 6.07
C ILE A 119 2.71 16.37 4.89
N ALA A 120 3.13 17.52 4.37
CA ALA A 120 4.09 17.57 3.27
C ALA A 120 5.44 16.94 3.65
N VAL A 121 5.92 17.18 4.88
CA VAL A 121 7.13 16.52 5.42
C VAL A 121 6.93 15.01 5.52
N PHE A 122 5.79 14.58 6.08
CA PHE A 122 5.46 13.16 6.21
C PHE A 122 5.34 12.46 4.86
N GLN A 123 4.73 13.10 3.86
CA GLN A 123 4.67 12.63 2.48
C GLN A 123 6.07 12.44 1.88
N GLY A 124 7.00 13.36 2.16
CA GLY A 124 8.40 13.21 1.77
C GLY A 124 9.03 11.94 2.35
N GLN A 125 8.79 11.66 3.63
CA GLN A 125 9.30 10.44 4.28
C GLN A 125 8.70 9.16 3.69
N VAL A 126 7.40 9.17 3.41
CA VAL A 126 6.71 8.02 2.78
C VAL A 126 7.23 7.78 1.36
N LYS A 127 7.49 8.83 0.57
CA LYS A 127 8.09 8.70 -0.78
C LYS A 127 9.48 8.04 -0.74
N VAL A 128 10.32 8.39 0.23
CA VAL A 128 11.63 7.72 0.38
C VAL A 128 11.47 6.22 0.64
N GLN A 129 10.44 5.82 1.41
CA GLN A 129 10.13 4.39 1.61
C GLN A 129 9.58 3.72 0.34
N GLN A 130 8.83 4.45 -0.50
CA GLN A 130 8.40 3.97 -1.82
C GLN A 130 9.59 3.69 -2.73
N ASP A 131 10.59 4.57 -2.75
CA ASP A 131 11.79 4.37 -3.58
C ASP A 131 12.54 3.10 -3.18
N ALA A 132 12.57 2.77 -1.89
CA ALA A 132 13.11 1.50 -1.42
C ALA A 132 12.31 0.29 -1.95
N LEU A 133 10.98 0.38 -2.02
CA LEU A 133 10.14 -0.67 -2.63
C LEU A 133 10.35 -0.79 -4.15
N LEU A 134 10.59 0.33 -4.85
CA LEU A 134 10.94 0.31 -6.28
C LEU A 134 12.27 -0.41 -6.54
N VAL A 135 13.24 -0.33 -5.62
CA VAL A 135 14.48 -1.12 -5.70
C VAL A 135 14.18 -2.61 -5.60
N VAL A 136 13.26 -3.01 -4.72
CA VAL A 136 12.80 -4.41 -4.62
C VAL A 136 12.12 -4.86 -5.92
N ASP A 137 11.28 -4.03 -6.54
CA ASP A 137 10.65 -4.37 -7.83
C ASP A 137 11.69 -4.54 -8.96
N ARG A 138 12.72 -3.68 -9.00
CA ARG A 138 13.84 -3.86 -9.94
C ARG A 138 14.56 -5.20 -9.70
N GLN A 139 14.84 -5.53 -8.44
CA GLN A 139 15.48 -6.80 -8.09
C GLN A 139 14.62 -8.01 -8.50
N MET A 140 13.31 -7.96 -8.29
CA MET A 140 12.37 -8.98 -8.75
C MET A 140 12.34 -9.10 -10.28
N SER A 141 12.41 -7.97 -11.00
CA SER A 141 12.51 -7.96 -12.45
C SER A 141 13.77 -8.69 -12.95
N TYR A 142 14.92 -8.46 -12.30
CA TYR A 142 16.15 -9.20 -12.61
C TYR A 142 16.02 -10.70 -12.32
N MET A 143 15.40 -11.08 -11.20
CA MET A 143 15.15 -12.49 -10.89
C MET A 143 14.26 -13.16 -11.94
N ARG A 144 13.19 -12.50 -12.39
CA ARG A 144 12.36 -12.98 -13.50
C ARG A 144 13.18 -13.20 -14.77
N GLN A 145 14.01 -12.25 -15.16
CA GLN A 145 14.86 -12.37 -16.35
C GLN A 145 15.81 -13.56 -16.26
N GLN A 146 16.42 -13.80 -15.10
CA GLN A 146 17.30 -14.94 -14.89
C GLN A 146 16.56 -16.28 -14.95
N LEU A 147 15.38 -16.37 -14.34
CA LEU A 147 14.55 -17.57 -14.42
C LEU A 147 14.11 -17.85 -15.86
N SER A 148 13.68 -16.83 -16.60
CA SER A 148 13.34 -16.96 -18.02
C SER A 148 14.53 -17.39 -18.88
N ALA A 149 15.72 -16.84 -18.64
CA ALA A 149 16.93 -17.25 -19.33
C ALA A 149 17.30 -18.72 -19.04
N ARG A 150 17.15 -19.16 -17.79
CA ARG A 150 17.35 -20.57 -17.40
C ARG A 150 16.30 -21.49 -18.03
N MET A 151 15.04 -21.09 -18.07
CA MET A 151 13.96 -21.82 -18.73
C MET A 151 14.26 -21.96 -20.22
N LEU A 152 14.59 -20.85 -20.90
CA LEU A 152 14.96 -20.86 -22.32
C LEU A 152 16.16 -21.77 -22.59
N SER A 153 17.19 -21.72 -21.74
CA SER A 153 18.35 -22.62 -21.84
C SER A 153 17.95 -24.08 -21.66
N ARG A 154 17.03 -24.42 -20.74
CA ARG A 154 16.50 -25.79 -20.60
C ARG A 154 15.67 -26.22 -21.82
N TYR A 155 14.81 -25.36 -22.35
CA TYR A 155 14.06 -25.63 -23.58
C TYR A 155 15.04 -25.90 -24.74
N GLN A 156 16.00 -25.00 -24.97
CA GLN A 156 17.02 -25.17 -26.00
C GLN A 156 17.83 -26.46 -25.78
N ASN A 157 18.29 -26.74 -24.57
CA ASN A 157 19.04 -27.96 -24.27
C ASN A 157 18.20 -29.23 -24.53
N ASN A 158 16.90 -29.23 -24.21
CA ASN A 158 16.01 -30.37 -24.50
C ASN A 158 15.79 -30.57 -26.01
N TYR A 159 15.80 -29.50 -26.83
CA TYR A 159 15.67 -29.63 -28.29
C TYR A 159 16.94 -30.16 -28.97
N HIS A 160 18.13 -29.95 -28.39
CA HIS A 160 19.39 -30.43 -28.97
C HIS A 160 19.66 -31.93 -28.72
N PHE A 161 18.87 -32.63 -27.88
CA PHE A 161 19.01 -34.07 -27.63
C PHE A 161 18.17 -34.98 -28.55
N GLY A 162 17.29 -34.42 -29.40
CA GLY A 162 16.40 -35.21 -30.28
C GLY A 162 16.78 -35.23 -31.77
N GLY A 163 17.86 -34.56 -32.17
CA GLY A 163 18.18 -34.27 -33.57
C GLY A 163 19.34 -35.04 -34.20
N SER A 164 19.84 -36.12 -33.57
CA SER A 164 20.91 -36.93 -34.18
C SER A 164 20.72 -38.42 -33.93
N THR A 165 19.86 -39.03 -34.74
CA THR A 165 20.02 -40.39 -35.27
C THR A 165 19.00 -40.55 -36.37
N LEU A 166 19.44 -40.41 -37.62
CA LEU A 166 19.13 -41.27 -38.78
C LEU A 166 20.13 -40.91 -39.89
#